data_AF-A0A0F0LID5-F1
#
_entry.id   AF-A0A0F0LID5-F1
#
_cell.length_a   1.000
_cell.length_b   1.000
_cell.length_c   1.000
_cell.angle_alpha   90.00
_cell.angle_beta   90.00
_cell.angle_gamma   90.00
#
_symmetry.space_group_name_H-M   'P 1'
#
loop_
_entity.id
_entity.type
_entity.pdbx_description
1 polymer ?
#
loop_
_entity_poly.entity_id
_entity_poly.type
_entity_poly.pdbx_seq_one_letter_code
_entity_poly.pdbx_strand_id
1 'polypeptide(L)'
;MRQNREQAEATASEKRCGTCNQVKPLTEFNRKSSRIDGRQEVCRACNRESSRRYYRENRDRHLAVIRARTHAQRHESRAFVADYLADHPCVGCGVEDLRVLDFDHRPNSGKRDGVMQLVRDGFSIAIIADEIAKCDVRCRNCHAIVTYERMGGNWRSIAMALRHVDACAATAPTL
;
A
#
# COMPACT_ATOMS: atom_id res chain seq x y z
N MET A 1 24.68 28.79 -49.25
CA MET A 1 23.53 29.71 -49.40
C MET A 1 22.44 29.34 -48.38
N ARG A 2 22.64 29.29 -47.06
CA ARG A 2 23.02 30.34 -46.08
C ARG A 2 22.16 31.61 -46.02
N GLN A 3 21.24 31.84 -46.96
CA GLN A 3 20.46 33.10 -47.02
C GLN A 3 18.94 32.93 -46.80
N ASN A 4 18.43 31.70 -46.64
CA ASN A 4 17.01 31.45 -46.31
C ASN A 4 16.75 31.19 -44.82
N ARG A 5 17.76 31.33 -43.96
CA ARG A 5 17.68 31.00 -42.52
C ARG A 5 17.56 32.23 -41.60
N GLU A 6 17.78 33.43 -42.14
CA GLU A 6 17.85 34.70 -41.38
C GLU A 6 16.58 35.55 -41.47
N GLN A 7 15.51 35.09 -42.14
CA GLN A 7 14.23 35.82 -42.23
C GLN A 7 13.08 35.16 -41.46
N ALA A 8 13.34 34.10 -40.68
CA ALA A 8 12.35 33.47 -39.80
C ALA A 8 12.45 33.91 -38.32
N GLU A 9 13.23 34.96 -38.05
CA GLU A 9 13.46 35.53 -36.71
C GLU A 9 12.53 36.72 -36.40
N ALA A 10 11.39 36.82 -37.10
CA ALA A 10 10.26 37.63 -36.68
C ALA A 10 9.45 36.83 -35.67
N THR A 11 9.86 36.95 -34.41
CA THR A 11 9.20 36.49 -33.18
C THR A 11 7.70 36.80 -33.19
N ALA A 12 6.87 35.86 -33.61
CA ALA A 12 5.48 35.84 -33.18
C ALA A 12 5.49 35.55 -31.68
N SER A 13 5.63 36.60 -30.86
CA SER A 13 5.53 36.53 -29.39
C SER A 13 4.16 36.04 -28.94
N GLU A 14 3.20 36.00 -29.87
CA GLU A 14 1.83 35.54 -29.70
C GLU A 14 1.42 34.55 -30.78
N LYS A 15 0.48 33.67 -30.44
CA LYS A 15 -0.15 32.75 -31.38
C LYS A 15 -1.65 32.61 -31.10
N ARG A 16 -2.41 32.23 -32.12
CA ARG A 16 -3.83 31.93 -32.00
C ARG A 16 -4.04 30.53 -31.40
N CYS A 17 -4.85 30.44 -30.35
CA CYS A 17 -5.26 29.15 -29.77
C CYS A 17 -6.24 28.42 -30.69
N GLY A 18 -6.00 27.15 -31.00
CA GLY A 18 -6.88 26.32 -31.84
C GLY A 18 -8.20 25.89 -31.20
N THR A 19 -8.47 26.27 -29.94
CA THR A 19 -9.72 25.94 -29.23
C THR A 19 -10.57 27.19 -28.99
N CYS A 20 -10.04 28.21 -28.31
CA CYS A 20 -10.79 29.43 -28.03
C CYS A 20 -10.60 30.54 -29.07
N ASN A 21 -9.78 30.31 -30.10
CA ASN A 21 -9.47 31.25 -31.19
C ASN A 21 -8.89 32.61 -30.77
N GLN A 22 -8.57 32.83 -29.50
CA GLN A 22 -7.90 34.03 -29.02
C GLN A 22 -6.41 34.02 -29.36
N VAL A 23 -5.88 35.18 -29.74
CA VAL A 23 -4.44 35.43 -29.85
C VAL A 23 -3.90 35.67 -28.44
N LYS A 24 -2.83 34.95 -28.07
CA LYS A 24 -2.23 34.98 -26.73
C LYS A 24 -0.71 34.85 -26.84
N PRO A 25 0.07 35.35 -25.87
CA PRO A 25 1.51 35.19 -25.87
C PRO A 25 1.94 33.71 -25.83
N LEU A 26 3.07 33.37 -26.45
CA LEU A 26 3.63 32.01 -26.49
C LEU A 26 3.87 31.40 -25.09
N THR A 27 4.04 32.24 -24.07
CA THR A 27 4.14 31.84 -22.66
C THR A 27 2.87 31.20 -22.12
N GLU A 28 1.71 31.53 -22.69
CA GLU A 28 0.41 30.93 -22.38
C GLU A 28 0.21 29.56 -23.04
N PHE A 29 1.22 29.02 -23.71
CA PHE A 29 1.19 27.70 -24.36
C PHE A 29 2.24 26.77 -23.77
N ASN A 30 1.87 25.50 -23.58
CA ASN A 30 2.80 24.48 -23.12
C ASN A 30 3.88 24.19 -24.17
N ARG A 31 5.08 23.83 -23.72
CA ARG A 31 6.19 23.52 -24.60
C ARG A 31 5.90 22.22 -25.38
N LYS A 32 6.23 22.23 -26.67
CA LYS A 32 6.22 21.06 -27.55
C LYS A 32 7.34 21.25 -28.57
N SER A 33 8.51 20.71 -28.24
CA SER A 33 9.76 20.88 -29.02
C SER A 33 9.66 20.36 -30.46
N SER A 34 8.71 19.46 -30.74
CA SER A 34 8.47 18.92 -32.08
C SER A 34 7.80 19.91 -33.04
N ARG A 35 7.44 21.13 -32.61
CA ARG A 35 6.80 22.17 -33.45
C ARG A 35 7.79 23.28 -33.78
N ILE A 36 7.58 23.94 -34.92
CA ILE A 36 8.44 25.04 -35.43
C ILE A 36 8.57 26.17 -34.40
N ASP A 37 7.49 26.51 -33.70
CA ASP A 37 7.46 27.54 -32.64
C ASP A 37 7.77 26.99 -31.24
N GLY A 38 8.01 25.69 -31.10
CA GLY A 38 8.24 25.02 -29.83
C GLY A 38 7.05 24.99 -28.87
N ARG A 39 5.83 25.30 -29.32
CA ARG A 39 4.63 25.44 -28.48
C ARG A 39 3.45 24.61 -28.98
N GLN A 40 2.58 24.20 -28.06
CA GLN A 40 1.30 23.55 -28.42
C GLN A 40 0.35 24.54 -29.13
N GLU A 41 -0.62 24.02 -29.88
CA GLU A 41 -1.66 24.84 -30.54
C GLU A 41 -2.76 25.33 -29.61
N VAL A 42 -2.90 24.67 -28.46
CA VAL A 42 -3.93 24.97 -27.47
C VAL A 42 -3.29 25.70 -26.28
N CYS A 43 -3.91 26.81 -25.86
CA CYS A 43 -3.43 27.57 -24.72
C CYS A 43 -3.61 26.77 -23.42
N ARG A 44 -2.84 27.12 -22.38
CA ARG A 44 -2.87 26.48 -21.05
C ARG A 44 -4.25 26.48 -20.42
N ALA A 45 -5.07 27.51 -20.64
CA ALA A 45 -6.44 27.57 -20.13
C ALA A 45 -7.32 26.48 -20.77
N CYS A 46 -7.39 26.42 -22.10
CA CYS A 46 -8.16 25.41 -22.82
C CYS A 46 -7.62 23.99 -22.57
N ASN A 47 -6.30 23.82 -22.42
CA ASN A 47 -5.71 22.53 -22.03
C ASN A 47 -6.17 22.10 -20.64
N ARG A 48 -6.15 23.00 -19.65
CA ARG A 48 -6.63 22.71 -18.29
C ARG A 48 -8.10 22.32 -18.28
N GLU A 49 -8.92 23.02 -19.06
CA GLU A 49 -10.34 22.71 -19.21
C GLU A 49 -10.57 21.35 -19.88
N SER A 50 -9.88 21.07 -20.98
CA SER A 50 -9.93 19.78 -21.66
C SER A 50 -9.49 18.63 -20.75
N SER A 51 -8.38 18.79 -20.02
CA SER A 51 -7.93 17.81 -19.03
C SER A 51 -8.98 17.59 -17.95
N ARG A 52 -9.57 18.65 -17.37
CA ARG A 52 -10.64 18.52 -16.37
C ARG A 52 -11.87 17.80 -16.91
N ARG A 53 -12.25 18.05 -18.17
CA ARG A 53 -13.34 17.34 -18.84
C ARG A 53 -13.00 15.87 -19.03
N TYR A 54 -11.83 15.56 -19.58
CA TYR A 54 -11.35 14.19 -19.77
C TYR A 54 -11.34 13.41 -18.44
N TYR A 55 -10.80 13.98 -17.37
CA TYR A 55 -10.79 13.33 -16.05
C TYR A 55 -12.19 13.12 -15.48
N ARG A 56 -13.13 14.06 -15.69
CA ARG A 56 -14.53 13.89 -15.26
C ARG A 56 -15.22 12.77 -16.03
N GLU A 57 -15.12 12.77 -17.35
CA GLU A 57 -15.76 11.79 -18.23
C GLU A 57 -15.17 10.38 -18.07
N ASN A 58 -13.86 10.29 -17.80
CA ASN A 58 -13.16 9.01 -17.63
C ASN A 58 -13.02 8.60 -16.17
N ARG A 59 -13.61 9.34 -15.22
CA ARG A 59 -13.48 9.06 -13.78
C ARG A 59 -13.94 7.66 -13.46
N ASP A 60 -15.12 7.27 -13.93
CA ASP A 60 -15.71 5.98 -13.59
C ASP A 60 -14.93 4.82 -14.22
N ARG A 61 -14.43 5.01 -15.45
CA ARG A 61 -13.51 4.06 -16.09
C ARG A 61 -12.21 3.91 -15.28
N HIS A 62 -11.62 5.01 -14.85
CA HIS A 62 -10.39 5.00 -14.05
C HIS A 62 -10.62 4.29 -12.70
N LEU A 63 -11.73 4.60 -12.02
CA LEU A 63 -12.12 3.94 -10.78
C LEU A 63 -12.41 2.45 -10.97
N ALA A 64 -13.05 2.07 -12.07
CA ALA A 64 -13.32 0.66 -12.39
C ALA A 64 -12.00 -0.12 -12.57
N VAL A 65 -11.03 0.46 -13.29
CA VAL A 65 -9.70 -0.15 -13.46
C VAL A 65 -8.98 -0.30 -12.12
N ILE A 66 -9.00 0.74 -11.27
CA ILE A 66 -8.38 0.66 -9.94
C ILE A 66 -9.05 -0.42 -9.10
N ARG A 67 -10.39 -0.46 -9.04
CA ARG A 67 -11.15 -1.46 -8.27
C ARG A 67 -10.86 -2.88 -8.76
N ALA A 68 -10.85 -3.11 -10.07
CA ALA A 68 -10.55 -4.41 -10.65
C ALA A 68 -9.13 -4.86 -10.30
N ARG A 69 -8.14 -3.98 -10.43
CA ARG A 69 -6.75 -4.26 -10.05
C ARG A 69 -6.61 -4.55 -8.56
N THR A 70 -7.21 -3.73 -7.70
CA THR A 70 -7.17 -3.94 -6.25
C THR A 70 -7.88 -5.23 -5.85
N HIS A 71 -8.98 -5.59 -6.51
CA HIS A 71 -9.67 -6.86 -6.29
C HIS A 71 -8.80 -8.06 -6.66
N ALA A 72 -8.18 -8.04 -7.84
CA ALA A 72 -7.24 -9.08 -8.28
C ALA A 72 -6.05 -9.22 -7.31
N GLN A 73 -5.44 -8.09 -6.93
CA GLN A 73 -4.33 -8.08 -5.97
C GLN A 73 -4.74 -8.67 -4.62
N ARG A 74 -5.92 -8.32 -4.09
CA ARG A 74 -6.44 -8.89 -2.83
C ARG A 74 -6.66 -10.39 -2.92
N HIS A 75 -7.13 -10.89 -4.06
CA HIS A 75 -7.32 -12.31 -4.28
C HIS A 75 -5.99 -13.05 -4.25
N GLU A 76 -5.01 -12.59 -5.05
CA GLU A 76 -3.66 -13.16 -5.09
C GLU A 76 -2.96 -13.10 -3.72
N SER A 77 -3.04 -11.95 -3.05
CA SER A 77 -2.43 -11.78 -1.72
C SER A 77 -3.07 -12.67 -0.66
N ARG A 78 -4.38 -12.95 -0.74
CA ARG A 78 -5.04 -13.90 0.16
C ARG A 78 -4.62 -15.34 -0.10
N ALA A 79 -4.47 -15.73 -1.38
CA ALA A 79 -3.97 -17.05 -1.74
C ALA A 79 -2.56 -17.25 -1.20
N PHE A 80 -1.66 -16.29 -1.45
CA PHE A 80 -0.30 -16.30 -0.90
C PHE A 80 -0.25 -16.44 0.63
N VAL A 81 -1.07 -15.67 1.35
CA VAL A 81 -1.14 -15.76 2.82
C VAL A 81 -1.71 -17.11 3.27
N ALA A 82 -2.71 -17.65 2.56
CA ALA A 82 -3.30 -18.94 2.89
C ALA A 82 -2.29 -20.07 2.72
N ASP A 83 -1.56 -20.08 1.60
CA ASP A 83 -0.50 -21.05 1.33
C ASP A 83 0.60 -20.96 2.40
N TYR A 84 1.04 -19.73 2.74
CA TYR A 84 2.03 -19.54 3.80
C TYR A 84 1.55 -20.10 5.15
N LEU A 85 0.32 -19.79 5.57
CA LEU A 85 -0.21 -20.27 6.85
C LEU A 85 -0.46 -21.79 6.88
N ALA A 86 -0.69 -22.43 5.73
CA ALA A 86 -0.86 -23.88 5.65
C ALA A 86 0.44 -24.64 5.98
N ASP A 87 1.60 -24.07 5.63
CA ASP A 87 2.91 -24.67 5.88
C ASP A 87 3.56 -24.26 7.21
N HIS A 88 2.93 -23.33 7.95
CA HIS A 88 3.51 -22.73 9.15
C HIS A 88 2.55 -22.87 10.34
N PRO A 89 2.55 -24.03 11.05
CA PRO A 89 1.75 -24.20 12.25
C PRO A 89 2.15 -23.22 13.35
N CYS A 90 1.28 -23.08 14.36
CA CYS A 90 1.57 -22.24 15.51
C CYS A 90 2.90 -22.64 16.18
N VAL A 91 3.86 -21.71 16.26
CA VAL A 91 5.15 -21.98 16.89
C VAL A 91 5.06 -22.26 18.40
N GLY A 92 3.93 -21.92 19.04
CA GLY A 92 3.72 -22.15 20.47
C GLY A 92 3.08 -23.50 20.81
N CYS A 93 2.12 -23.97 20.03
CA CYS A 93 1.35 -25.19 20.35
C CYS A 93 1.21 -26.18 19.19
N GLY A 94 1.76 -25.88 18.01
CA GLY A 94 1.74 -26.77 16.85
C GLY A 94 0.39 -26.87 16.12
N VAL A 95 -0.65 -26.12 16.52
CA VAL A 95 -1.94 -26.18 15.81
C VAL A 95 -1.78 -25.73 14.35
N GLU A 96 -2.34 -26.53 13.44
CA GLU A 96 -2.28 -26.33 11.98
C GLU A 96 -3.56 -25.68 11.41
N ASP A 97 -4.65 -25.60 12.20
CA ASP A 97 -5.90 -25.02 11.73
C ASP A 97 -5.75 -23.53 11.45
N LEU A 98 -5.60 -23.20 10.15
CA LEU A 98 -5.40 -21.86 9.63
C LEU A 98 -6.42 -20.85 10.16
N ARG A 99 -7.66 -21.27 10.47
CA ARG A 99 -8.71 -20.37 10.97
C ARG A 99 -8.33 -19.71 12.30
N VAL A 100 -7.49 -20.37 13.10
CA VAL A 100 -7.02 -19.86 14.40
C VAL A 100 -5.64 -19.24 14.35
N LEU A 101 -4.90 -19.35 13.23
CA LEU A 101 -3.56 -18.79 13.06
C LEU A 101 -3.60 -17.28 12.80
N ASP A 102 -2.56 -16.60 13.25
CA ASP A 102 -2.34 -15.16 13.11
C ASP A 102 -0.83 -14.86 13.02
N PHE A 103 -0.49 -13.68 12.52
CA PHE A 103 0.88 -13.19 12.42
C PHE A 103 1.23 -12.38 13.66
N ASP A 104 2.03 -12.96 14.56
CA ASP A 104 2.55 -12.27 15.75
C ASP A 104 3.90 -11.61 15.43
N HIS A 105 3.92 -10.29 15.36
CA HIS A 105 5.13 -9.51 15.13
C HIS A 105 6.16 -9.74 16.24
N ARG A 106 7.40 -10.08 15.86
CA ARG A 106 8.50 -10.18 16.82
C ARG A 106 8.82 -8.80 17.44
N PRO A 107 9.20 -8.74 18.73
CA PRO A 107 9.61 -7.49 19.37
C PRO A 107 10.71 -6.77 18.58
N ASN A 108 10.66 -5.44 18.53
CA ASN A 108 11.65 -4.58 17.86
C ASN A 108 11.85 -4.83 16.35
N SER A 109 10.92 -5.53 15.69
CA SER A 109 11.04 -5.88 14.27
C SER A 109 10.67 -4.75 13.28
N GLY A 110 10.22 -3.59 13.77
CA GLY A 110 9.87 -2.45 12.91
C GLY A 110 8.75 -2.79 11.92
N LYS A 111 7.54 -3.01 12.45
CA LYS A 111 6.37 -3.31 11.60
C LYS A 111 5.93 -2.10 10.81
N ARG A 112 5.53 -2.30 9.56
CA ARG A 112 4.86 -1.25 8.78
C ARG A 112 3.39 -1.16 9.20
N ASP A 113 2.73 -2.31 9.23
CA ASP A 113 1.31 -2.48 9.58
C ASP A 113 1.03 -3.99 9.83
N GLY A 114 -0.21 -4.36 10.19
CA GLY A 114 -0.63 -5.75 10.22
C GLY A 114 -0.62 -6.41 8.84
N VAL A 115 -0.16 -7.66 8.72
CA VAL A 115 -0.14 -8.42 7.45
C VAL A 115 -1.52 -8.41 6.78
N MET A 116 -2.59 -8.68 7.54
CA MET A 116 -3.95 -8.66 7.00
C MET A 116 -4.47 -7.26 6.64
N GLN A 117 -3.88 -6.19 7.22
CA GLN A 117 -4.14 -4.81 6.80
C GLN A 117 -3.52 -4.53 5.43
N LEU A 118 -2.27 -4.96 5.21
CA LEU A 118 -1.60 -4.84 3.91
C LEU A 118 -2.35 -5.59 2.79
N VAL A 119 -2.87 -6.79 3.09
CA VAL A 119 -3.75 -7.54 2.17
C VAL A 119 -5.02 -6.74 1.87
N ARG A 120 -5.69 -6.19 2.90
CA ARG A 120 -6.92 -5.39 2.73
C ARG A 120 -6.69 -4.16 1.87
N ASP A 121 -5.55 -3.51 2.02
CA ASP A 121 -5.26 -2.27 1.29
C ASP A 121 -4.72 -2.52 -0.12
N GLY A 122 -4.49 -3.78 -0.49
CA GLY A 122 -4.08 -4.18 -1.84
C GLY A 122 -2.60 -3.90 -2.11
N PHE A 123 -1.75 -4.06 -1.10
CA PHE A 123 -0.30 -4.04 -1.30
C PHE A 123 0.17 -5.26 -2.11
N SER A 124 1.33 -5.11 -2.76
CA SER A 124 1.94 -6.19 -3.52
C SER A 124 2.36 -7.34 -2.61
N ILE A 125 2.41 -8.55 -3.17
CA ILE A 125 2.89 -9.75 -2.46
C ILE A 125 4.29 -9.54 -1.88
N ALA A 126 5.19 -8.85 -2.60
CA ALA A 126 6.53 -8.56 -2.09
C ALA A 126 6.50 -7.78 -0.76
N ILE A 127 5.70 -6.72 -0.67
CA ILE A 127 5.56 -5.93 0.57
C ILE A 127 4.93 -6.76 1.69
N ILE A 128 3.98 -7.63 1.36
CA ILE A 128 3.34 -8.53 2.32
C ILE A 128 4.35 -9.56 2.82
N ALA A 129 5.15 -10.15 1.94
CA ALA A 129 6.19 -11.13 2.28
C ALA A 129 7.25 -10.51 3.19
N ASP A 130 7.71 -9.29 2.90
CA ASP A 130 8.64 -8.55 3.76
C ASP A 130 8.08 -8.31 5.17
N GLU A 131 6.77 -8.11 5.29
CA GLU A 131 6.11 -7.93 6.58
C GLU A 131 5.91 -9.27 7.31
N ILE A 132 5.51 -10.34 6.60
CA ILE A 132 5.42 -11.70 7.15
C ILE A 132 6.77 -12.15 7.68
N ALA A 133 7.87 -11.82 7.00
CA ALA A 133 9.22 -12.16 7.42
C ALA A 133 9.59 -11.60 8.80
N LYS A 134 8.81 -10.66 9.38
CA LYS A 134 8.98 -10.08 10.72
C LYS A 134 8.11 -10.75 11.80
N CYS A 135 7.25 -11.67 11.41
CA CYS A 135 6.27 -12.31 12.25
C CYS A 135 6.64 -13.77 12.54
N ASP A 136 6.18 -14.28 13.67
CA ASP A 136 6.02 -15.71 13.88
C ASP A 136 4.54 -16.07 13.67
N VAL A 137 4.25 -17.26 13.13
CA VAL A 137 2.87 -17.74 13.06
C VAL A 137 2.47 -18.32 14.42
N ARG A 138 1.43 -17.77 15.03
CA ARG A 138 0.87 -18.23 16.31
C ARG A 138 -0.65 -18.34 16.21
N CYS A 139 -1.24 -19.28 16.94
CA CYS A 139 -2.68 -19.26 17.13
C CYS A 139 -3.08 -18.09 18.04
N ARG A 140 -4.32 -17.61 17.91
CA ARG A 140 -4.82 -16.46 18.68
C ARG A 140 -4.68 -16.62 20.20
N ASN A 141 -4.79 -17.84 20.72
CA ASN A 141 -4.61 -18.11 22.14
C ASN A 141 -3.14 -17.99 22.58
N CYS A 142 -2.21 -18.61 21.84
CA CYS A 142 -0.77 -18.47 22.11
C CYS A 142 -0.31 -17.01 21.91
N HIS A 143 -0.83 -16.32 20.89
CA HIS A 143 -0.56 -14.91 20.67
C HIS A 143 -1.03 -14.05 21.85
N ALA A 144 -2.23 -14.29 22.38
CA ALA A 144 -2.72 -13.61 23.57
C ALA A 144 -1.85 -13.87 24.81
N ILE A 145 -1.43 -15.11 25.04
CA ILE A 145 -0.53 -15.47 26.15
C ILE A 145 0.80 -14.72 26.04
N VAL A 146 1.46 -14.81 24.89
CA VAL A 146 2.74 -14.13 24.63
C VAL A 146 2.60 -12.61 24.74
N THR A 147 1.44 -12.05 24.36
CA THR A 147 1.14 -10.63 24.57
C THR A 147 1.15 -10.29 26.06
N TYR A 148 0.48 -11.07 26.90
CA TYR A 148 0.49 -10.88 28.35
C TYR A 148 1.88 -11.07 28.97
N GLU A 149 2.67 -12.00 28.47
CA GLU A 149 4.07 -12.21 28.93
C GLU A 149 4.94 -10.98 28.62
N ARG A 150 4.76 -10.36 27.45
CA ARG A 150 5.52 -9.16 27.04
C ARG A 150 5.09 -7.89 27.78
N MET A 151 3.84 -7.79 28.22
CA MET A 151 3.29 -6.60 28.89
C MET A 151 3.69 -6.47 30.37
N GLY A 152 4.27 -7.52 30.97
CA GLY A 152 4.60 -7.57 32.39
C GLY A 152 3.43 -7.99 33.30
N GLY A 153 3.63 -7.87 34.62
CA GLY A 153 2.69 -8.33 35.63
C GLY A 153 1.35 -7.59 35.61
N ASN A 154 0.28 -8.30 35.30
CA ASN A 154 -1.10 -7.82 35.40
C ASN A 154 -1.93 -8.82 36.22
N TRP A 155 -3.17 -8.48 36.57
CA TRP A 155 -4.01 -9.32 37.42
C TRP A 155 -4.20 -10.75 36.89
N ARG A 156 -4.25 -10.96 35.56
CA ARG A 156 -4.36 -12.30 34.96
C ARG A 156 -3.06 -13.08 35.10
N SER A 157 -1.92 -12.46 34.75
CA SER A 157 -0.61 -13.11 34.87
C SER A 157 -0.27 -13.40 36.35
N ILE A 158 -0.62 -12.50 37.26
CA ILE A 158 -0.45 -12.69 38.72
C ILE A 158 -1.34 -13.83 39.22
N ALA A 159 -2.63 -13.83 38.87
CA ALA A 159 -3.55 -14.89 39.29
C ALA A 159 -3.13 -16.27 38.76
N MET A 160 -2.61 -16.36 37.54
CA MET A 160 -2.05 -17.60 37.00
C MET A 160 -0.78 -18.03 37.76
N ALA A 161 0.14 -17.11 38.04
CA ALA A 161 1.35 -17.42 38.81
C ALA A 161 1.01 -17.95 40.21
N LEU A 162 0.06 -17.31 40.92
CA LEU A 162 -0.38 -17.74 42.24
C LEU A 162 -1.01 -19.15 42.22
N ARG A 163 -1.84 -19.46 41.21
CA ARG A 163 -2.40 -20.81 41.03
C ARG A 163 -1.34 -21.89 40.84
N HIS A 164 -0.24 -21.57 40.15
CA HIS A 164 0.87 -22.51 39.98
C HIS A 164 1.67 -22.72 41.28
N VAL A 165 1.81 -21.69 42.11
CA VAL A 165 2.42 -21.80 43.45
C VAL A 165 1.60 -22.70 44.35
N ASP A 166 0.28 -22.49 44.41
CA ASP A 166 -0.63 -23.31 45.23
C ASP A 166 -0.63 -24.79 44.78
N ALA A 167 -0.60 -25.03 43.46
CA ALA A 167 -0.53 -26.38 42.91
C ALA A 167 0.80 -27.09 43.25
N CYS A 168 1.93 -26.37 43.19
CA CYS A 168 3.25 -26.92 43.54
C CYS A 168 3.34 -27.26 45.04
N ALA A 169 2.79 -26.39 45.91
CA ALA A 169 2.72 -26.62 47.34
C ALA A 169 1.86 -27.85 47.71
N ALA A 170 0.81 -28.13 46.95
CA ALA A 170 -0.07 -29.29 47.17
C ALA A 170 0.55 -30.64 46.74
N THR A 171 1.59 -30.63 45.90
CA THR A 171 2.28 -31.82 45.41
C THR A 171 3.59 -32.16 46.13
N ALA A 172 4.00 -31.36 47.12
CA ALA A 172 5.20 -31.64 47.91
C ALA A 172 4.97 -32.87 48.82
N PRO A 173 5.84 -33.90 48.76
CA PRO A 173 5.68 -35.09 49.60
C PRO A 173 5.83 -34.71 51.08
N THR A 174 4.87 -35.14 51.89
CA THR A 174 4.89 -34.98 53.34
C THR A 174 5.98 -35.89 53.91
N LEU A 175 7.01 -35.29 54.51
CA LEU A 175 8.04 -36.01 55.28
C LEU A 175 7.49 -36.40 56.66
#